data_AF-A0ABD0P7X6-F1
#
_entry.id   AF-A0ABD0P7X6-F1
#
_cell.length_a   1.000
_cell.length_b   1.000
_cell.length_c   1.000
_cell.angle_alpha   90.00
_cell.angle_beta   90.00
_cell.angle_gamma   90.00
#
_symmetry.space_group_name_H-M   'P 1'
#
loop_
_entity.id
_entity.type
_entity.pdbx_description
1 polymer ?
#
loop_
_entity_poly.entity_id
_entity_poly.type
_entity_poly.pdbx_seq_one_letter_code
_entity_poly.pdbx_strand_id
1 'polypeptide(L)' 'MLLDETPLFDPSLLQELDWSSNTVSFSPPISPSQPGEGLVLRPLCTADLDR' A
#
# COMPACT_ATOMS: atom_id res chain seq x y z
N MET A 1 -20.45 -9.58 12.39
CA MET A 1 -20.02 -8.57 11.41
C MET A 1 -19.37 -9.32 10.27
N LEU A 2 -19.78 -9.09 9.03
CA LEU A 2 -19.09 -9.68 7.87
C LEU A 2 -17.77 -8.93 7.70
N LEU A 3 -16.67 -9.69 7.62
CA LEU A 3 -15.39 -9.13 7.20
C LEU A 3 -15.44 -8.90 5.69
N ASP A 4 -15.01 -7.73 5.25
CA ASP A 4 -15.04 -7.30 3.87
C ASP A 4 -13.71 -6.65 3.44
N GLU A 5 -13.59 -6.43 2.13
CA GLU A 5 -12.41 -5.81 1.52
C GLU A 5 -12.52 -4.28 1.46
N THR A 6 -13.47 -3.67 2.19
CA THR A 6 -13.63 -2.22 2.21
C THR A 6 -12.38 -1.60 2.87
N PRO A 7 -11.63 -0.75 2.15
CA PRO A 7 -10.40 -0.18 2.67
C PRO A 7 -10.72 0.91 3.72
N LEU A 8 -9.85 1.04 4.73
CA LEU A 8 -10.00 2.04 5.81
C LEU A 8 -10.02 3.48 5.30
N PHE A 9 -9.34 3.74 4.18
CA PHE A 9 -9.29 5.02 3.49
C PHE A 9 -9.08 4.78 1.99
N ASP A 10 -9.14 5.83 1.17
CA ASP A 10 -8.97 5.73 -0.27
C ASP A 10 -7.54 5.24 -0.63
N PRO A 11 -7.39 4.06 -1.29
CA PRO A 11 -6.09 3.54 -1.70
C PRO A 11 -5.32 4.46 -2.68
N SER A 12 -6.01 5.31 -3.43
CA SER A 12 -5.41 6.25 -4.40
C SER A 12 -4.38 7.17 -3.73
N LEU A 13 -4.62 7.54 -2.47
CA LEU A 13 -3.75 8.41 -1.69
C LEU A 13 -2.33 7.86 -1.54
N LEU A 14 -2.14 6.54 -1.57
CA LEU A 14 -0.82 5.92 -1.53
C LEU A 14 -0.15 5.94 -2.91
N GLN A 15 -0.93 5.84 -3.98
CA GLN A 15 -0.43 5.80 -5.37
C GLN A 15 -0.08 7.19 -5.91
N GLU A 16 -0.77 8.23 -5.42
CA GLU A 16 -0.59 9.62 -5.84
C GLU A 16 0.49 10.36 -5.03
N LEU A 17 1.21 9.67 -4.15
CA LEU A 17 2.33 10.25 -3.42
C LEU A 17 3.42 10.71 -4.42
N ASP A 18 3.87 11.96 -4.28
CA ASP A 18 5.04 12.46 -5.00
C ASP A 18 6.32 11.82 -4.44
N TRP A 19 6.61 10.61 -4.90
CA TRP A 19 7.78 9.84 -4.50
C TRP A 19 9.10 10.41 -5.05
N SER A 20 9.05 11.41 -5.94
CA SER A 20 10.26 12.08 -6.43
C SER A 20 10.94 12.91 -5.35
N SER A 21 10.16 13.35 -4.35
CA SER A 21 10.63 14.09 -3.17
C SER A 21 11.26 13.21 -2.09
N ASN A 22 11.24 11.88 -2.26
CA ASN A 22 11.79 10.94 -1.30
C ASN A 22 13.32 10.99 -1.26
N THR A 23 13.89 11.15 -0.07
CA THR A 23 15.34 11.29 0.14
C THR A 23 16.01 9.99 0.57
N VAL A 24 15.23 8.95 0.88
CA VAL A 24 15.75 7.67 1.34
C VAL A 24 16.12 6.79 0.16
N SER A 25 17.34 6.25 0.18
CA SER A 25 17.80 5.28 -0.81
C SER A 25 17.31 3.87 -0.48
N PHE A 26 16.62 3.24 -1.42
CA PHE A 26 16.18 1.84 -1.32
C PHE A 26 17.00 0.96 -2.27
N SER A 27 17.40 -0.22 -1.81
CA SER A 27 18.14 -1.21 -2.61
C SER A 27 17.58 -2.62 -2.33
N PRO A 28 16.80 -3.22 -3.24
CA PRO A 28 16.41 -2.70 -4.55
C PRO A 28 15.50 -1.46 -4.46
N PRO A 29 15.38 -0.65 -5.55
CA PRO A 29 14.44 0.46 -5.58
C PRO A 29 13.01 -0.03 -5.38
N ILE A 30 12.30 0.57 -4.41
CA ILE A 30 10.88 0.32 -4.16
C ILE A 30 10.13 1.64 -4.00
N SER A 31 8.82 1.60 -4.21
CA SER A 31 7.92 2.74 -4.10
C SER A 31 6.52 2.27 -3.66
N PRO A 32 5.61 3.18 -3.31
CA PRO A 32 4.23 2.83 -3.04
C PRO A 32 3.51 2.10 -4.19
N SER A 33 3.89 2.42 -5.44
CA SER A 33 3.37 1.75 -6.65
C SER A 33 4.13 0.48 -7.02
N GLN A 34 5.36 0.30 -6.53
CA GLN A 34 6.19 -0.88 -6.76
C GLN A 34 6.86 -1.32 -5.45
N PRO A 35 6.09 -1.89 -4.50
CA PRO A 35 6.61 -2.27 -3.18
C PRO A 35 7.53 -3.50 -3.22
N GLY A 36 7.48 -4.28 -4.29
CA GLY A 36 8.24 -5.52 -4.48
C GLY A 36 7.42 -6.57 -5.23
N GLU A 37 8.08 -7.61 -5.73
CA GLU A 37 7.42 -8.68 -6.47
C GLU A 37 6.46 -9.46 -5.55
N GLY A 38 5.22 -9.66 -6.00
CA GLY A 38 4.18 -10.36 -5.23
C GLY A 38 3.62 -9.59 -4.03
N LEU A 39 4.03 -8.32 -3.83
CA LEU A 39 3.59 -7.49 -2.72
C LEU A 39 2.60 -6.41 -3.18
N VAL A 40 1.69 -6.03 -2.28
CA VAL A 40 0.73 -4.95 -2.49
C VAL A 40 0.76 -4.03 -1.27
N LEU A 41 1.00 -2.75 -1.50
CA LEU A 41 0.83 -1.70 -0.50
C LEU A 41 -0.58 -1.13 -0.62
N ARG A 42 -1.41 -1.31 0.41
CA ARG A 42 -2.81 -0.86 0.43
C ARG A 42 -3.26 -0.51 1.86
N PRO A 43 -4.39 0.21 2.01
CA PRO A 43 -5.04 0.40 3.31
C PRO A 43 -5.46 -0.94 3.93
N LEU A 44 -5.52 -0.96 5.26
CA LEU A 44 -6.10 -2.06 6.02
C LEU A 44 -7.58 -2.23 5.67
N CYS A 45 -8.07 -3.46 5.62
CA CYS A 45 -9.49 -3.79 5.54
C CYS A 45 -9.88 -4.80 6.62
N THR A 46 -11.18 -5.02 6.85
CA THR A 46 -11.62 -5.93 7.91
C THR A 46 -11.35 -7.40 7.57
N ALA A 47 -11.34 -7.77 6.29
CA ALA A 47 -10.91 -9.09 5.81
C ALA A 47 -9.45 -9.44 6.14
N ASP A 48 -8.62 -8.48 6.55
CA ASP A 48 -7.24 -8.74 6.97
C ASP A 48 -7.12 -9.43 8.33
N LEU A 49 -8.21 -9.55 9.10
CA LEU A 49 -8.20 -10.24 10.39
C LEU A 49 -7.79 -11.72 10.27
N ASP A 50 -8.21 -12.39 9.19
CA ASP A 50 -8.06 -13.83 8.99
C ASP A 50 -7.06 -14.18 7.86
N ARG A 51 -6.22 -13.21 7.45
CA ARG A 51 -5.28 -13.36 6.33
C ARG A 51 -3.89 -13.83 6.72
#